data_AF-A0A0F6QWR0-F1
#
_entry.id   AF-A0A0F6QWR0-F1
#
_cell.length_a   1.000
_cell.length_b   1.000
_cell.length_c   1.000
_cell.angle_alpha   90.00
_cell.angle_beta   90.00
_cell.angle_gamma   90.00
#
_symmetry.space_group_name_H-M   'P 1'
#
loop_
_entity.id
_entity.type
_entity.pdbx_description
1 polymer ?
#
loop_
_entity_poly.entity_id
_entity_poly.type
_entity_poly.pdbx_seq_one_letter_code
_entity_poly.pdbx_strand_id
1 'polypeptide(L)'
;MLKLHKFNYLFGNKLKERTYVKDVPFEQIPKSKRKNKKWWYTHYRHRTAYNLLEKLVNNDNLFLFITESHQQPHQDNETALKRTTNSLEGGINSPLKKLLYDHRGLSQEHQRLACDWWLYLHTQLPDDPVEIARQQNWGKDALTKAQALANQEKRAANGHDDGRPATLDTAIDSAYNHSMGIRKGQMR
;
A
#
# COMPACT_ATOMS: atom_id res chain seq x y z
N MET A 1 31.23 -13.05 3.05
CA MET A 1 30.43 -13.28 4.28
C MET A 1 31.22 -13.13 5.61
N LEU A 2 32.20 -12.20 5.73
CA LEU A 2 33.23 -12.27 6.81
C LEU A 2 33.40 -11.05 7.72
N LYS A 3 32.70 -9.91 7.50
CA LYS A 3 32.89 -8.70 8.32
C LYS A 3 31.86 -8.51 9.43
N LEU A 4 30.57 -8.74 9.15
CA LEU A 4 29.51 -8.58 10.16
C LEU A 4 29.60 -9.65 11.27
N HIS A 5 29.97 -10.87 10.92
CA HIS A 5 30.17 -11.98 11.87
C HIS A 5 31.25 -11.68 12.92
N LYS A 6 32.38 -11.08 12.50
CA LYS A 6 33.45 -10.65 13.42
C LYS A 6 32.98 -9.54 14.37
N PHE A 7 32.17 -8.60 13.89
CA PHE A 7 31.62 -7.54 14.72
C PHE A 7 30.68 -8.10 15.81
N ASN A 8 29.78 -9.02 15.46
CA ASN A 8 28.91 -9.67 16.45
C ASN A 8 29.70 -10.49 17.46
N TYR A 9 30.78 -11.16 17.03
CA TYR A 9 31.66 -11.89 17.94
C TYR A 9 32.31 -10.95 18.99
N LEU A 10 32.84 -9.81 18.55
CA LEU A 10 33.54 -8.86 19.43
C LEU A 10 32.59 -8.03 20.31
N PHE A 11 31.46 -7.58 19.74
CA PHE A 11 30.56 -6.62 20.40
C PHE A 11 29.21 -7.22 20.77
N GLY A 12 28.96 -8.51 20.54
CA GLY A 12 27.68 -9.15 20.81
C GLY A 12 27.24 -9.03 22.27
N ASN A 13 28.19 -9.15 23.22
CA ASN A 13 27.91 -8.95 24.64
C ASN A 13 27.50 -7.51 24.94
N LYS A 14 28.25 -6.53 24.41
CA LYS A 14 27.93 -5.10 24.48
C LYS A 14 26.53 -4.81 23.91
N LEU A 15 26.19 -5.35 22.74
CA LEU A 15 24.88 -5.15 22.13
C LEU A 15 23.71 -5.74 22.94
N LYS A 16 24.00 -6.75 23.77
CA LYS A 16 23.02 -7.40 24.67
C LYS A 16 22.91 -6.70 26.03
N GLU A 17 23.81 -5.75 26.36
CA GLU A 17 23.74 -4.99 27.61
C GLU A 17 22.38 -4.27 27.74
N ARG A 18 21.82 -4.33 28.95
CA ARG A 18 20.52 -3.78 29.28
C ARG A 18 20.68 -2.77 30.39
N THR A 19 20.05 -1.62 30.20
CA THR A 19 19.87 -0.61 31.23
C THR A 19 18.47 -0.78 31.80
N TYR A 20 18.37 -0.93 33.11
CA TYR A 20 17.08 -1.10 33.80
C TYR A 20 16.57 0.25 34.31
N VAL A 21 15.26 0.45 34.25
CA VAL A 21 14.60 1.68 34.73
C VAL A 21 14.91 1.95 36.20
N LYS A 22 14.99 0.90 37.02
CA LYS A 22 15.27 0.99 38.46
C LYS A 22 16.66 1.53 38.80
N ASP A 23 17.62 1.41 37.88
CA ASP A 23 19.03 1.72 38.13
C ASP A 23 19.42 3.10 37.56
N VAL A 24 18.46 3.85 36.99
CA VAL A 24 18.69 5.13 36.31
C VAL A 24 17.77 6.22 36.85
N PRO A 25 18.28 7.42 37.18
CA PRO A 25 17.46 8.55 37.58
C PRO A 25 16.39 8.87 36.51
N PHE A 26 15.17 9.20 36.94
CA PHE A 26 14.01 9.41 36.06
C PHE A 26 14.27 10.39 34.88
N GLU A 27 15.07 11.41 35.13
CA GLU A 27 15.46 12.44 34.15
C GLU A 27 16.25 11.86 32.98
N GLN A 28 17.12 10.89 33.24
CA GLN A 28 18.00 10.26 32.25
C GLN A 28 17.29 9.14 31.46
N ILE A 29 16.10 8.73 31.90
CA ILE A 29 15.30 7.70 31.20
C ILE A 29 14.73 8.30 29.91
N PRO A 30 14.96 7.70 28.73
CA PRO A 30 14.37 8.18 27.49
C PRO A 30 12.85 8.24 27.58
N LYS A 31 12.23 9.34 27.13
CA LYS A 31 10.77 9.56 27.21
C LYS A 31 9.95 8.35 26.71
N SER A 32 10.40 7.70 25.63
CA SER A 32 9.75 6.53 25.03
C SER A 32 9.80 5.25 25.89
N LYS A 33 10.64 5.22 26.92
CA LYS A 33 10.85 4.05 27.80
C LYS A 33 10.25 4.23 29.20
N ARG A 34 9.83 5.45 29.56
CA ARG A 34 9.34 5.79 30.91
C ARG A 34 8.06 5.09 31.33
N LYS A 35 7.10 4.90 30.41
CA LYS A 35 5.74 4.44 30.79
C LYS A 35 5.58 2.92 30.89
N ASN A 36 6.20 2.16 29.97
CA ASN A 36 5.80 0.75 29.73
C ASN A 36 6.97 -0.25 29.64
N LYS A 37 8.18 0.10 30.09
CA LYS A 37 9.36 -0.77 29.97
C LYS A 37 10.08 -0.89 31.29
N LYS A 38 10.48 -2.12 31.66
CA LYS A 38 11.32 -2.40 32.84
C LYS A 38 12.81 -2.15 32.55
N TRP A 39 13.21 -2.21 31.29
CA TRP A 39 14.57 -2.04 30.80
C TRP A 39 14.57 -1.68 29.31
N TRP A 40 15.72 -1.22 28.81
CA TRP A 40 16.01 -1.08 27.39
C TRP A 40 17.43 -1.53 27.08
N TYR A 41 17.72 -1.87 25.81
CA TYR A 41 19.09 -2.14 25.40
C TYR A 41 19.92 -0.88 25.52
N THR A 42 21.03 -0.94 26.25
CA THR A 42 21.92 0.20 26.49
C THR A 42 22.40 0.79 25.16
N HIS A 43 22.82 -0.09 24.24
CA HIS A 43 23.30 0.27 22.92
C HIS A 43 22.25 0.04 21.82
N TYR A 44 21.00 0.47 22.04
CA TYR A 44 19.90 0.19 21.12
C TYR A 44 20.16 0.69 19.68
N ARG A 45 20.78 1.86 19.49
CA ARG A 45 21.08 2.42 18.16
C ARG A 45 22.04 1.51 17.38
N HIS A 46 23.12 1.08 18.04
CA HIS A 46 24.11 0.17 17.44
C HIS A 46 23.49 -1.18 17.13
N ARG A 47 22.66 -1.70 18.05
CA ARG A 47 21.93 -2.95 17.85
C ARG A 47 20.98 -2.88 16.65
N THR A 48 20.21 -1.81 16.52
CA THR A 48 19.31 -1.61 15.38
C THR A 48 20.09 -1.51 14.07
N ALA A 49 21.19 -0.75 14.05
CA ALA A 49 22.04 -0.63 12.86
C ALA A 49 22.66 -1.98 12.46
N TYR A 50 23.17 -2.74 13.41
CA TYR A 50 23.70 -4.08 13.17
C TYR A 50 22.63 -5.02 12.59
N ASN A 51 21.46 -5.12 13.25
CA ASN A 51 20.37 -5.98 12.79
C ASN A 51 19.88 -5.59 11.38
N LEU A 52 19.86 -4.29 11.07
CA LEU A 52 19.51 -3.80 9.74
C LEU A 52 20.52 -4.29 8.69
N LEU A 53 21.82 -4.12 8.97
CA LEU A 53 22.88 -4.59 8.07
C LEU A 53 22.87 -6.12 7.94
N GLU A 54 22.65 -6.84 9.02
CA GLU A 54 22.53 -8.31 9.02
C GLU A 54 21.37 -8.76 8.15
N LYS A 55 20.21 -8.12 8.29
CA LYS A 55 19.05 -8.39 7.42
C LYS A 55 19.35 -8.09 5.95
N LEU A 56 20.03 -6.98 5.65
CA LEU A 56 20.40 -6.64 4.27
C LEU A 56 21.39 -7.63 3.67
N VAL A 57 22.33 -8.14 4.47
CA VAL A 57 23.28 -9.20 4.04
C VAL A 57 22.54 -10.51 3.80
N ASN A 58 21.67 -10.93 4.73
CA ASN A 58 20.94 -12.19 4.61
C ASN A 58 19.94 -12.20 3.45
N ASN A 59 19.45 -11.03 3.06
CA ASN A 59 18.57 -10.85 1.91
C ASN A 59 19.35 -10.59 0.60
N ASP A 60 20.69 -10.72 0.59
CA ASP A 60 21.59 -10.42 -0.54
C ASP A 60 21.45 -9.01 -1.12
N ASN A 61 20.82 -8.08 -0.40
CA ASN A 61 20.60 -6.70 -0.82
C ASN A 61 21.78 -5.78 -0.49
N LEU A 62 22.64 -6.18 0.44
CA LEU A 62 23.78 -5.35 0.83
C LEU A 62 24.85 -5.36 -0.28
N PHE A 63 25.01 -4.22 -0.96
CA PHE A 63 25.92 -4.05 -2.10
C PHE A 63 25.53 -4.84 -3.37
N LEU A 64 24.24 -5.09 -3.59
CA LEU A 64 23.74 -5.80 -4.78
C LEU A 64 24.33 -5.27 -6.10
N PHE A 65 24.44 -3.95 -6.26
CA PHE A 65 25.11 -3.33 -7.42
C PHE A 65 26.52 -3.88 -7.69
N ILE A 66 27.32 -4.09 -6.64
CA ILE A 66 28.68 -4.62 -6.76
C ILE A 66 28.60 -6.11 -7.11
N THR A 67 27.79 -6.88 -6.39
CA THR A 67 27.66 -8.34 -6.59
C THR A 67 27.17 -8.69 -7.99
N GLU A 68 26.10 -8.04 -8.46
CA GLU A 68 25.56 -8.27 -9.81
C GLU A 68 26.50 -7.77 -10.89
N SER A 69 27.14 -6.60 -10.72
CA SER A 69 28.12 -6.10 -11.70
C SER A 69 29.33 -7.02 -11.89
N HIS A 70 29.68 -7.81 -10.87
CA HIS A 70 30.75 -8.81 -10.94
C HIS A 70 30.29 -10.16 -11.51
N GLN A 71 29.03 -10.56 -11.28
CA GLN A 71 28.50 -11.86 -11.70
C GLN A 71 27.94 -11.84 -13.13
N GLN A 72 27.39 -10.70 -13.55
CA GLN A 72 26.93 -10.44 -14.90
C GLN A 72 27.51 -9.10 -15.33
N PRO A 73 28.67 -9.08 -16.02
CA PRO A 73 29.08 -7.88 -16.72
C PRO A 73 28.04 -7.65 -17.82
N HIS A 74 26.96 -6.92 -17.51
CA HIS A 74 25.93 -6.57 -18.47
C HIS A 74 26.63 -5.94 -19.66
N GLN A 75 26.58 -6.64 -20.79
CA GLN A 75 27.23 -6.21 -22.04
C GLN A 75 26.64 -4.89 -22.55
N ASP A 76 25.44 -4.55 -22.06
CA ASP A 76 24.71 -3.34 -22.34
C ASP A 76 24.58 -2.46 -21.07
N ASN A 77 24.98 -1.20 -21.19
CA ASN A 77 24.95 -0.21 -20.09
C ASN A 77 23.53 0.12 -19.57
N GLU A 78 22.48 -0.38 -20.22
CA GLU A 78 21.08 -0.05 -19.89
C GLU A 78 20.51 -0.91 -18.76
N THR A 79 20.91 -2.18 -18.66
CA THR A 79 20.41 -3.10 -17.62
C THR A 79 21.31 -3.20 -16.39
N ALA A 80 22.50 -2.59 -16.45
CA ALA A 80 23.39 -2.54 -15.31
C ALA A 80 22.73 -1.75 -14.17
N LEU A 81 22.61 -2.37 -12.99
CA LEU A 81 22.29 -1.65 -11.76
C LEU A 81 23.20 -0.42 -11.65
N LYS A 82 22.68 0.72 -11.22
CA LYS A 82 23.48 1.95 -11.09
C LYS A 82 23.91 2.15 -9.64
N ARG A 83 25.15 2.63 -9.46
CA ARG A 83 25.73 2.89 -8.13
C ARG A 83 24.94 3.92 -7.31
N THR A 84 24.34 4.89 -7.99
CA THR A 84 23.61 5.99 -7.37
C THR A 84 22.16 6.01 -7.83
N THR A 85 21.30 6.52 -6.96
CA THR A 85 19.89 6.75 -7.29
C THR A 85 19.69 7.94 -8.22
N ASN A 86 20.74 8.57 -8.75
CA ASN A 86 20.64 9.73 -9.64
C ASN A 86 19.81 9.42 -10.89
N SER A 87 19.88 8.20 -11.43
CA SER A 87 19.02 7.82 -12.56
C SER A 87 17.56 7.61 -12.17
N LEU A 88 17.27 7.29 -10.92
CA LEU A 88 15.90 7.25 -10.43
C LEU A 88 15.39 8.67 -10.12
N GLU A 89 16.14 9.42 -9.31
CA GLU A 89 15.74 10.74 -8.83
C GLU A 89 15.77 11.82 -9.92
N GLY A 90 16.85 11.84 -10.71
CA GLY A 90 17.00 12.76 -11.84
C GLY A 90 16.37 12.26 -13.12
N GLY A 91 16.27 10.94 -13.32
CA GLY A 91 15.70 10.36 -14.53
C GLY A 91 14.18 10.23 -14.48
N ILE A 92 13.64 9.41 -13.56
CA ILE A 92 12.19 9.11 -13.53
C ILE A 92 11.42 10.08 -12.61
N ASN A 93 11.91 10.30 -11.39
CA ASN A 93 11.18 11.08 -10.39
C ASN A 93 11.11 12.57 -10.75
N SER A 94 12.15 13.14 -11.36
CA SER A 94 12.18 14.56 -11.69
C SER A 94 11.13 14.94 -12.76
N PRO A 95 11.02 14.22 -13.90
CA PRO A 95 9.94 14.43 -14.86
C PRO A 95 8.55 14.19 -14.27
N LEU A 96 8.35 13.15 -13.46
CA LEU A 96 7.07 12.90 -12.79
C LEU A 96 6.69 14.05 -11.84
N LYS A 97 7.63 14.52 -11.03
CA LYS A 97 7.42 15.69 -10.16
C LYS A 97 7.06 16.93 -10.97
N LYS A 98 7.71 17.14 -12.12
CA LYS A 98 7.40 18.23 -13.04
C LYS A 98 6.00 18.10 -13.64
N LEU A 99 5.63 16.92 -14.14
CA LEU A 99 4.29 16.64 -14.67
C LEU A 99 3.22 16.95 -13.62
N LEU A 100 3.41 16.49 -12.38
CA LEU A 100 2.48 16.77 -11.30
C LEU A 100 2.43 18.25 -10.90
N TYR A 101 3.57 18.94 -10.97
CA TYR A 101 3.65 20.37 -10.70
C TYR A 101 2.89 21.18 -11.76
N ASP A 102 3.13 20.89 -13.03
CA ASP A 102 2.50 21.56 -14.17
C ASP A 102 0.97 21.31 -14.18
N HIS A 103 0.53 20.14 -13.69
CA HIS A 103 -0.88 19.77 -13.58
C HIS A 103 -1.43 19.76 -12.14
N ARG A 104 -0.92 20.63 -11.26
CA ARG A 104 -1.35 20.71 -9.85
C ARG A 104 -2.85 20.99 -9.63
N GLY A 105 -3.55 21.49 -10.66
CA GLY A 105 -4.99 21.74 -10.64
C GLY A 105 -5.86 20.49 -10.86
N LEU A 106 -5.27 19.35 -11.23
CA LEU A 106 -5.98 18.08 -11.33
C LEU A 106 -6.36 17.52 -9.96
N SER A 107 -7.46 16.77 -9.89
CA SER A 107 -7.78 15.97 -8.71
C SER A 107 -6.69 14.92 -8.47
N GLN A 108 -6.59 14.42 -7.23
CA GLN A 108 -5.59 13.39 -6.88
C GLN A 108 -5.71 12.14 -7.76
N GLU A 109 -6.94 11.71 -8.08
CA GLU A 109 -7.18 10.58 -8.97
C GLU A 109 -6.68 10.84 -10.39
N HIS A 110 -6.91 12.04 -10.93
CA HIS A 110 -6.40 12.40 -12.26
C HIS A 110 -4.88 12.58 -12.28
N GLN A 111 -4.28 13.08 -11.19
CA GLN A 111 -2.83 13.15 -11.03
C GLN A 111 -2.20 11.75 -11.02
N ARG A 112 -2.82 10.80 -10.31
CA ARG A 112 -2.39 9.40 -10.30
C ARG A 112 -2.49 8.79 -11.70
N LEU A 113 -3.62 8.99 -12.39
CA LEU A 113 -3.81 8.50 -13.75
C LEU A 113 -2.79 9.09 -14.72
N ALA A 114 -2.47 10.38 -14.60
CA ALA A 114 -1.45 11.02 -15.43
C ALA A 114 -0.05 10.43 -15.17
N CYS A 115 0.29 10.13 -13.91
CA CYS A 115 1.51 9.40 -13.58
C CYS A 115 1.52 7.98 -14.16
N ASP A 116 0.40 7.24 -14.05
CA ASP A 116 0.29 5.88 -14.56
C ASP A 116 0.48 5.84 -16.09
N TRP A 117 -0.14 6.77 -16.82
CA TRP A 117 0.07 6.92 -18.27
C TRP A 117 1.50 7.32 -18.62
N TRP A 118 2.08 8.25 -17.87
CA TRP A 118 3.47 8.65 -18.11
C TRP A 118 4.41 7.45 -17.90
N LEU A 119 4.23 6.68 -16.83
CA LEU A 119 5.01 5.47 -16.55
C LEU A 119 4.83 4.42 -17.64
N TYR A 120 3.59 4.19 -18.10
CA TYR A 120 3.29 3.27 -19.18
C TYR A 120 4.05 3.62 -20.47
N LEU A 121 4.05 4.89 -20.87
CA LEU A 121 4.75 5.38 -22.06
C LEU A 121 6.28 5.28 -21.96
N HIS A 122 6.83 5.15 -20.75
CA HIS A 122 8.27 5.01 -20.50
C HIS A 122 8.66 3.55 -20.21
N THR A 123 7.81 2.58 -20.55
CA THR A 123 8.17 1.16 -20.58
C THR A 123 8.94 0.81 -21.87
N GLN A 124 9.50 -0.40 -21.95
CA GLN A 124 10.32 -0.82 -23.10
C GLN A 124 9.51 -0.94 -24.39
N LEU A 125 8.22 -1.29 -24.30
CA LEU A 125 7.34 -1.53 -25.43
C LEU A 125 5.92 -1.02 -25.09
N PRO A 126 5.70 0.31 -25.10
CA PRO A 126 4.36 0.87 -24.95
C PRO A 126 3.55 0.68 -26.24
N ASP A 127 2.28 0.29 -26.12
CA ASP A 127 1.33 0.39 -27.23
C ASP A 127 0.98 1.87 -27.47
N ASP A 128 0.46 2.16 -28.67
CA ASP A 128 0.00 3.51 -28.98
C ASP A 128 -1.16 3.89 -28.04
N PRO A 129 -1.00 4.95 -27.21
CA PRO A 129 -2.04 5.39 -26.30
C PRO A 129 -3.34 5.76 -27.02
N VAL A 130 -3.28 6.21 -28.28
CA VAL A 130 -4.46 6.54 -29.07
C VAL A 130 -5.22 5.28 -29.47
N GLU A 131 -4.52 4.21 -29.83
CA GLU A 131 -5.14 2.93 -30.14
C GLU A 131 -5.79 2.31 -28.90
N ILE A 132 -5.11 2.38 -27.74
CA ILE A 132 -5.69 1.92 -26.46
C ILE A 132 -6.96 2.72 -26.13
N ALA A 133 -6.90 4.05 -26.24
CA ALA A 133 -8.06 4.90 -26.02
C ALA A 133 -9.20 4.55 -26.98
N ARG A 134 -8.90 4.32 -28.25
CA ARG A 134 -9.90 3.93 -29.26
C ARG A 134 -10.55 2.59 -28.95
N GLN A 135 -9.76 1.58 -28.59
CA GLN A 135 -10.24 0.25 -28.19
C GLN A 135 -11.16 0.30 -26.97
N GLN A 136 -10.90 1.21 -26.04
CA GLN A 136 -11.73 1.45 -24.85
C GLN A 136 -12.87 2.46 -25.10
N ASN A 137 -13.13 2.82 -26.38
CA ASN A 137 -14.13 3.81 -26.77
C ASN A 137 -13.98 5.13 -25.98
N TRP A 138 -12.74 5.60 -25.85
CA TRP A 138 -12.35 6.79 -25.07
C TRP A 138 -12.80 6.73 -23.61
N GLY A 139 -12.76 5.53 -23.01
CA GLY A 139 -13.13 5.28 -21.61
C GLY A 139 -14.63 5.17 -21.36
N LYS A 140 -15.49 5.28 -22.40
CA LYS A 140 -16.94 5.14 -22.26
C LYS A 140 -17.32 3.75 -21.78
N ASP A 141 -16.67 2.71 -22.28
CA ASP A 141 -16.97 1.32 -21.93
C ASP A 141 -16.65 1.06 -20.45
N ALA A 142 -15.53 1.59 -19.94
CA ALA A 142 -15.16 1.52 -18.54
C ALA A 142 -16.13 2.31 -17.65
N LEU A 143 -16.56 3.51 -18.10
CA LEU A 143 -17.56 4.32 -17.39
C LEU A 143 -18.90 3.57 -17.28
N THR A 144 -19.37 2.94 -18.37
CA THR A 144 -20.61 2.17 -18.36
C THR A 144 -20.53 0.98 -17.39
N LYS A 145 -19.40 0.26 -17.37
CA LYS A 145 -19.16 -0.82 -16.41
C LYS A 145 -19.17 -0.32 -14.96
N ALA A 146 -18.50 0.81 -14.69
CA ALA A 146 -18.46 1.40 -13.36
C ALA A 146 -19.85 1.85 -12.89
N GLN A 147 -20.64 2.48 -13.77
CA GLN A 147 -22.02 2.87 -13.49
C GLN A 147 -22.91 1.65 -13.22
N ALA A 148 -22.79 0.60 -14.03
CA ALA A 148 -23.54 -0.64 -13.84
C ALA A 148 -23.22 -1.30 -12.48
N LEU A 149 -21.94 -1.37 -12.12
CA LEU A 149 -21.50 -1.90 -10.83
C LEU A 149 -22.01 -1.06 -9.66
N ALA A 150 -21.87 0.28 -9.73
CA ALA A 150 -22.38 1.18 -8.70
C ALA A 150 -23.91 1.06 -8.52
N ASN A 151 -24.65 0.86 -9.62
CA ASN A 151 -26.09 0.62 -9.56
C ASN A 151 -26.42 -0.74 -8.94
N GLN A 152 -25.64 -1.78 -9.25
CA GLN A 152 -25.78 -3.10 -8.62
C GLN A 152 -25.50 -3.04 -7.12
N GLU A 153 -24.45 -2.35 -6.68
CA GLU A 153 -24.12 -2.14 -5.27
C GLU A 153 -25.21 -1.35 -4.55
N LYS A 154 -25.72 -0.28 -5.17
CA LYS A 154 -26.86 0.48 -4.62
C LYS A 154 -28.11 -0.38 -4.46
N ARG A 155 -28.42 -1.23 -5.44
CA ARG A 155 -29.54 -2.19 -5.35
C ARG A 155 -29.31 -3.23 -4.26
N ALA A 156 -28.09 -3.74 -4.13
CA ALA A 156 -27.75 -4.66 -3.05
C ALA A 156 -27.87 -4.02 -1.66
N ALA A 157 -27.51 -2.74 -1.53
CA ALA A 157 -27.58 -1.99 -0.28
C ALA A 157 -29.01 -1.53 0.08
N ASN A 158 -29.75 -0.99 -0.90
CA ASN A 158 -31.08 -0.40 -0.68
C ASN A 158 -32.23 -1.38 -0.90
N GLY A 159 -31.98 -2.57 -1.45
CA GLY A 159 -33.01 -3.55 -1.81
C GLY A 159 -33.82 -3.14 -3.06
N HIS A 160 -35.15 -3.22 -2.97
CA HIS A 160 -36.08 -2.95 -4.08
C HIS A 160 -36.12 -1.45 -4.47
N ASP A 161 -36.65 -1.14 -5.66
CA ASP A 161 -36.83 0.24 -6.17
C ASP A 161 -37.69 1.14 -5.27
N ASP A 162 -38.40 0.57 -4.29
CA ASP A 162 -39.21 1.27 -3.29
C ASP A 162 -38.44 1.68 -2.02
N GLY A 163 -37.13 1.41 -1.97
CA GLY A 163 -36.23 1.82 -0.89
C GLY A 163 -36.24 0.92 0.36
N ARG A 164 -36.86 -0.26 0.29
CA ARG A 164 -36.92 -1.21 1.42
C ARG A 164 -35.66 -2.08 1.49
N PRO A 165 -35.01 -2.19 2.66
CA PRO A 165 -33.78 -2.97 2.81
C PRO A 165 -34.02 -4.45 2.53
N ALA A 166 -33.11 -5.06 1.76
CA ALA A 166 -33.22 -6.44 1.25
C ALA A 166 -33.35 -7.53 2.34
N THR A 167 -32.99 -7.22 3.59
CA THR A 167 -32.98 -8.17 4.70
C THR A 167 -34.32 -8.30 5.45
N LEU A 168 -35.30 -7.44 5.16
CA LEU A 168 -36.59 -7.40 5.84
C LEU A 168 -37.77 -7.88 4.96
N ASP A 169 -37.50 -8.79 4.02
CA ASP A 169 -38.56 -9.48 3.27
C ASP A 169 -39.22 -10.56 4.15
N THR A 170 -40.11 -10.14 5.06
CA THR A 170 -41.17 -11.03 5.52
C THR A 170 -42.22 -11.05 4.44
N ALA A 171 -42.38 -12.19 3.76
CA ALA A 171 -43.34 -12.50 2.70
C ALA A 171 -44.80 -12.16 3.05
N ILE A 172 -45.10 -10.87 3.18
CA ILE A 172 -46.44 -10.34 3.26
C ILE A 172 -46.80 -9.99 1.82
N ASP A 173 -47.68 -10.82 1.29
CA ASP A 173 -48.18 -10.71 -0.07
C ASP A 173 -48.70 -9.28 -0.33
N SER A 174 -48.24 -8.66 -1.42
CA SER A 174 -48.62 -7.28 -1.78
C SER A 174 -50.04 -7.21 -2.32
N ALA A 175 -50.65 -8.36 -2.59
CA ALA A 175 -52.05 -8.47 -2.98
C ALA A 175 -52.96 -8.16 -1.79
N TYR A 176 -53.85 -7.19 -1.97
CA TYR A 176 -54.89 -6.87 -1.00
C TYR A 176 -55.81 -8.07 -0.75
N ASN A 177 -55.56 -8.81 0.33
CA ASN A 177 -56.39 -9.93 0.75
C ASN A 177 -57.48 -9.44 1.71
N HIS A 178 -58.73 -9.66 1.33
CA HIS A 178 -59.95 -9.16 1.98
C HIS A 178 -60.54 -10.20 2.97
N SER A 179 -59.76 -11.22 3.35
CA SER A 179 -60.20 -12.26 4.27
C SER A 179 -59.97 -11.92 5.75
N MET A 180 -60.55 -10.82 6.23
CA MET A 180 -60.80 -10.62 7.67
C MET A 180 -62.30 -10.83 7.91
N GLY A 181 -62.76 -12.07 7.75
CA GLY A 181 -64.14 -12.46 8.02
C GLY A 181 -64.46 -12.37 9.51
N ILE A 182 -65.03 -11.24 9.94
CA ILE A 182 -65.59 -11.08 11.29
C ILE A 182 -66.80 -12.02 11.43
N ARG A 183 -66.68 -13.09 12.23
CA ARG A 183 -67.84 -13.92 12.61
C ARG A 183 -68.68 -13.16 13.65
N LYS A 184 -69.85 -12.66 13.26
CA LYS A 184 -70.85 -12.16 14.22
C LYS A 184 -71.55 -13.36 14.88
N GLY A 185 -71.38 -13.52 16.20
CA GLY A 185 -72.23 -14.41 16.99
C GLY A 185 -73.61 -13.78 17.21
N GLN A 186 -74.67 -14.61 17.26
CA GLN A 186 -76.02 -14.17 17.67
C GLN A 186 -76.08 -14.03 19.19
N MET A 187 -76.60 -12.90 19.69
CA MET A 187 -76.97 -12.72 21.09
C MET A 187 -78.32 -13.39 21.39
N ARG A 188 -78.43 -14.00 22.58
CA ARG A 188 -79.67 -14.16 23.34
C ARG A 188 -79.63 -13.22 24.52
#